data_AF-A0A1I5ESW5-F1
#
_entry.id   AF-A0A1I5ESW5-F1
#
_cell.length_a   1.000
_cell.length_b   1.000
_cell.length_c   1.000
_cell.angle_alpha   90.00
_cell.angle_beta   90.00
_cell.angle_gamma   90.00
#
_symmetry.space_group_name_H-M   'P 1'
#
loop_
_entity.id
_entity.type
_entity.pdbx_description
1 polymer ?
#
loop_
_entity_poly.entity_id
_entity_poly.type
_entity_poly.pdbx_seq_one_letter_code
_entity_poly.pdbx_strand_id
1 'polypeptide(L)' 'MSTDLRAALGRLTAGEREALATRWRENAAYWSGRPSGLGAMWAALVDQVAEVDALERLRAAAETEPHTMREARRPRR' A
#
# COMPACT_ATOMS: atom_id res chain seq x y z
N MET A 1 -5.07 -11.53 -8.34
CA MET A 1 -5.04 -10.10 -8.70
C MET A 1 -3.63 -9.73 -9.13
N SER A 2 -3.45 -8.81 -10.08
CA SER A 2 -2.21 -8.67 -10.87
C SER A 2 -1.02 -8.10 -10.07
N THR A 3 0.10 -8.83 -10.06
CA THR A 3 1.39 -8.39 -9.51
C THR A 3 1.88 -7.08 -10.13
N ASP A 4 1.56 -6.83 -11.40
CA ASP A 4 1.99 -5.65 -12.14
C ASP A 4 1.33 -4.36 -11.60
N LEU A 5 0.06 -4.45 -11.20
CA LEU A 5 -0.65 -3.33 -10.59
C LEU A 5 0.00 -2.94 -9.26
N ARG A 6 0.32 -3.93 -8.42
CA ARG A 6 1.00 -3.69 -7.13
C ARG A 6 2.36 -3.02 -7.36
N ALA A 7 3.13 -3.50 -8.33
CA ALA A 7 4.43 -2.93 -8.68
C ALA A 7 4.32 -1.52 -9.28
N ALA A 8 3.25 -1.21 -10.01
CA ALA A 8 2.99 0.14 -10.51
C ALA A 8 2.64 1.11 -9.37
N LEU A 9 1.78 0.69 -8.44
CA LEU A 9 1.40 1.49 -7.27
C LEU A 9 2.60 1.74 -6.34
N GLY A 10 3.48 0.76 -6.16
CA GLY A 10 4.70 0.90 -5.35
C GLY A 10 5.69 1.94 -5.89
N ARG A 11 5.61 2.30 -7.18
CA ARG A 11 6.44 3.35 -7.79
C ARG A 11 5.93 4.77 -7.54
N LEU A 12 4.68 4.90 -7.12
CA LEU A 12 4.09 6.20 -6.77
C LEU A 12 4.57 6.64 -5.39
N THR A 13 4.60 7.95 -5.14
CA THR A 13 4.74 8.51 -3.81
C THR A 13 3.49 8.25 -2.95
N ALA A 14 3.61 8.38 -1.63
CA ALA A 14 2.46 8.24 -0.73
C ALA A 14 1.32 9.23 -1.06
N GLY A 15 1.67 10.48 -1.38
CA GLY A 15 0.67 11.50 -1.77
C GLY A 15 -0.02 11.19 -3.10
N GLU A 16 0.70 10.66 -4.09
CA GLU A 16 0.10 10.22 -5.36
C GLU A 16 -0.84 9.04 -5.17
N ARG A 17 -0.48 8.08 -4.30
CA ARG A 17 -1.36 6.96 -3.95
C ARG A 17 -2.62 7.43 -3.24
N GLU A 18 -2.51 8.37 -2.30
CA GLU A 18 -3.66 8.95 -1.61
C GLU A 18 -4.62 9.67 -2.56
N ALA A 19 -4.08 10.49 -3.47
CA ALA A 19 -4.85 11.19 -4.49
C ALA A 19 -5.57 10.19 -5.42
N LEU A 20 -4.89 9.12 -5.83
CA LEU A 20 -5.45 8.08 -6.68
C LEU A 20 -6.58 7.31 -5.96
N ALA A 21 -6.34 6.90 -4.70
CA ALA A 21 -7.34 6.21 -3.89
C ALA A 21 -8.60 7.08 -3.67
N THR A 22 -8.43 8.39 -3.51
CA THR A 22 -9.54 9.32 -3.36
C THR A 22 -10.39 9.38 -4.62
N ARG A 23 -9.77 9.56 -5.80
CA ARG A 23 -10.48 9.55 -7.09
C ARG A 23 -11.17 8.21 -7.37
N TRP A 24 -10.54 7.11 -7.03
CA TRP A 24 -11.14 5.78 -7.21
C TRP A 24 -12.30 5.53 -6.25
N ARG A 25 -12.26 6.05 -5.01
CA ARG A 25 -13.42 6.04 -4.09
C ARG A 25 -14.60 6.83 -4.65
N GLU A 26 -14.34 8.01 -5.20
CA GLU A 26 -15.38 8.83 -5.85
C GLU A 26 -16.01 8.09 -7.03
N ASN A 27 -15.19 7.46 -7.87
CA ASN A 27 -15.69 6.61 -8.95
C ASN A 27 -16.50 5.42 -8.41
N ALA A 28 -16.01 4.74 -7.38
CA ALA A 28 -16.73 3.62 -6.77
C ALA A 28 -18.13 4.06 -6.31
N ALA A 29 -18.24 5.21 -5.63
CA ALA A 29 -19.50 5.78 -5.20
C ALA A 29 -20.40 6.17 -6.39
N TYR A 30 -19.85 6.84 -7.41
CA TYR A 30 -20.60 7.23 -8.62
C TYR A 30 -21.20 6.03 -9.35
N TRP A 31 -20.48 4.90 -9.39
CA TRP A 31 -20.94 3.67 -10.02
C TRP A 31 -21.71 2.74 -9.06
N SER A 32 -21.73 3.02 -7.75
CA SER A 32 -22.51 2.26 -6.78
C SER A 32 -24.01 2.49 -7.01
N GLY A 33 -24.75 1.44 -7.32
CA GLY A 33 -26.16 1.51 -7.72
C GLY A 33 -26.41 1.36 -9.22
N ARG A 34 -25.37 1.20 -10.05
CA ARG A 34 -25.50 0.80 -11.46
C ARG A 34 -25.27 -0.72 -11.62
N PRO A 35 -25.95 -1.40 -12.54
CA PRO A 35 -25.93 -2.87 -12.65
C PRO A 35 -24.61 -3.47 -13.17
N SER A 36 -23.58 -2.65 -13.44
CA SER A 36 -22.37 -3.07 -14.17
C SER A 36 -21.23 -3.60 -13.29
N GLY A 37 -21.38 -3.69 -11.96
CA GLY A 37 -20.32 -4.15 -11.06
C GLY A 37 -19.08 -3.24 -10.98
N LEU A 38 -19.06 -2.14 -11.75
CA LEU A 38 -17.94 -1.22 -11.84
C LEU A 38 -17.63 -0.56 -10.49
N GLY A 39 -18.64 -0.29 -9.67
CA GLY A 39 -18.42 0.23 -8.31
C GLY A 39 -17.57 -0.70 -7.45
N ALA A 40 -17.82 -2.01 -7.52
CA ALA A 40 -17.04 -3.02 -6.80
C ALA A 40 -15.61 -3.15 -7.35
N MET A 41 -15.44 -3.03 -8.68
CA MET A 41 -14.10 -3.00 -9.29
C MET A 41 -13.29 -1.79 -8.79
N TRP A 42 -13.88 -0.58 -8.79
CA TRP A 42 -13.22 0.61 -8.27
C TRP A 42 -12.89 0.47 -6.79
N ALA A 43 -13.78 -0.10 -5.99
CA ALA A 43 -13.53 -0.39 -4.57
C ALA A 43 -12.34 -1.35 -4.38
N ALA A 44 -12.28 -2.44 -5.16
CA ALA A 44 -11.15 -3.38 -5.11
C ALA A 44 -9.81 -2.72 -5.47
N LEU A 45 -9.82 -1.73 -6.37
CA LEU A 45 -8.62 -0.96 -6.70
C LEU A 45 -8.19 -0.04 -5.53
N VAL A 46 -9.13 0.53 -4.79
CA VAL A 46 -8.85 1.30 -3.56
C VAL A 46 -8.20 0.40 -2.50
N ASP A 47 -8.74 -0.81 -2.30
CA ASP A 47 -8.18 -1.77 -1.35
C ASP A 47 -6.74 -2.15 -1.72
N GLN A 48 -6.42 -2.24 -3.01
CA GLN A 48 -5.06 -2.53 -3.47
C GLN A 48 -4.07 -1.41 -3.12
N VAL A 49 -4.50 -0.15 -3.17
CA VAL A 49 -3.68 0.98 -2.73
C VAL A 49 -3.40 0.88 -1.23
N ALA A 50 -4.42 0.57 -0.43
CA ALA A 50 -4.28 0.41 1.01
C ALA A 50 -3.31 -0.73 1.40
N GLU A 51 -3.33 -1.85 0.66
CA GLU A 51 -2.38 -2.94 0.82
C GLU A 51 -0.94 -2.48 0.55
N VAL A 52 -0.71 -1.73 -0.54
CA VAL A 52 0.61 -1.19 -0.88
C VAL A 52 1.09 -0.21 0.21
N ASP A 53 0.23 0.68 0.69
CA ASP A 53 0.58 1.61 1.78
C ASP A 53 0.90 0.88 3.09
N ALA A 54 0.25 -0.23 3.39
CA ALA A 54 0.62 -1.07 4.53
C ALA A 54 2.02 -1.69 4.33
N LEU A 55 2.31 -2.21 3.14
CA LEU A 55 3.61 -2.81 2.82
C LEU A 55 4.75 -1.79 2.86
N GLU A 56 4.56 -0.59 2.30
CA GLU A 56 5.60 0.45 2.34
C GLU A 56 5.86 0.94 3.77
N ARG A 57 4.83 1.03 4.62
CA ARG A 57 5.01 1.34 6.04
C ARG A 57 5.80 0.27 6.79
N LEU A 58 5.53 -1.01 6.52
CA LEU A 58 6.28 -2.11 7.11
C LEU A 58 7.75 -2.09 6.67
N ARG A 59 8.05 -1.79 5.40
CA ARG A 59 9.42 -1.64 4.91
C ARG A 59 10.14 -0.47 5.58
N ALA A 60 9.50 0.70 5.64
CA ALA A 60 10.06 1.87 6.31
C ALA A 60 10.34 1.60 7.81
N ALA A 61 9.47 0.84 8.48
CA ALA A 61 9.70 0.42 9.86
C ALA A 61 10.89 -0.56 9.98
N ALA A 62 11.03 -1.50 9.05
CA ALA A 62 12.16 -2.44 9.02
C ALA A 62 13.50 -1.75 8.69
N GLU A 63 13.50 -0.70 7.88
CA GLU A 63 14.69 0.11 7.58
C GLU A 63 15.12 0.99 8.75
N THR A 64 14.16 1.39 9.59
CA THR A 64 14.43 2.23 10.77
C THR A 64 14.81 1.44 12.01
N GLU A 65 14.61 0.11 12.05
CA GLU A 65 15.27 -0.78 13.02
C GLU A 65 16.71 -1.04 12.59
N PRO A 66 17.72 -0.36 13.17
CA PRO A 66 19.10 -0.73 12.93
C PRO A 66 19.32 -2.11 13.56
N HIS A 67 20.31 -2.85 13.08
CA HIS A 67 20.79 -4.10 13.69
C HIS A 67 21.38 -3.90 15.11
N THR A 68 20.62 -3.36 16.07
CA THR A 68 21.00 -3.13 17.47
C THR A 68 21.01 -4.39 18.33
N MET A 69 21.07 -5.60 17.73
CA MET A 69 21.18 -6.87 18.46
C MET A 69 22.28 -7.81 17.94
N ARG A 70 23.44 -7.30 17.47
CA ARG A 70 24.59 -8.18 17.16
C ARG A 70 25.94 -7.83 17.80
N GLU A 71 26.05 -6.81 18.65
CA GLU A 71 27.35 -6.47 19.29
C GLU A 71 27.42 -6.55 20.82
N ALA A 72 26.37 -7.02 21.51
CA ALA A 72 26.38 -7.10 22.98
C ALA A 72 26.87 -8.44 23.58
N ARG A 73 27.64 -9.27 22.85
CA ARG A 73 28.25 -10.49 23.41
C ARG A 73 29.68 -10.71 22.92
N ARG A 74 30.62 -9.97 23.48
CA ARG A 74 31.98 -10.50 23.72
C ARG A 74 32.29 -10.40 25.21
N PRO A 75 32.42 -11.51 25.94
CA PRO A 75 32.94 -11.47 27.30
C PRO A 75 34.42 -11.04 27.22
N ARG A 76 34.76 -9.97 27.93
CA ARG A 76 36.14 -9.53 28.17
C ARG A 76 36.89 -10.67 28.86
N ARG A 77 38.01 -11.09 28.25
CA ARG A 77 39.07 -11.82 28.95
C ARG A 77 39.97 -10.83 29.65
#